data_AF-A0A031IBC5-F1
#
_entry.id   AF-A0A031IBC5-F1
#
_cell.length_a   1.000
_cell.length_b   1.000
_cell.length_c   1.000
_cell.angle_alpha   90.00
_cell.angle_beta   90.00
_cell.angle_gamma   90.00
#
_symmetry.space_group_name_H-M   'P 1'
#
loop_
_entity.id
_entity.type
_entity.pdbx_description
1 polymer ?
#
loop_
_entity_poly.entity_id
_entity_poly.type
_entity_poly.pdbx_seq_one_letter_code
_entity_poly.pdbx_strand_id
1 'polypeptide(L)'
;MIQQFIKEQQSHSIIGGFIAKSADPILAHVNPSRLQEKDLVVLIQADQSIIVSFTNSQDQSDWTPLSREQIHRSKSILAPKTYYFKIKHEEYAGNYLISPDLIVNDQFKSEKDYLEVLTSTTNG
;
A
#
# COMPACT_ATOMS: atom_id res chain seq x y z
N MET A 1 2.77 -9.37 9.65
CA MET A 1 3.33 -8.10 10.16
C MET A 1 2.23 -7.05 10.23
N ILE A 2 1.35 -6.98 9.22
CA ILE A 2 0.19 -6.08 9.21
C ILE A 2 -0.74 -6.24 10.43
N GLN A 3 -0.92 -7.48 10.92
CA GLN A 3 -1.76 -7.76 12.10
C GLN A 3 -1.26 -7.12 13.40
N GLN A 4 0.05 -6.87 13.51
CA GLN A 4 0.62 -6.16 14.65
C GLN A 4 0.36 -4.65 14.52
N PHE A 5 0.56 -4.08 13.32
CA PHE A 5 0.24 -2.69 13.03
C PHE A 5 -1.23 -2.36 13.35
N ILE A 6 -2.17 -3.21 12.95
CA ILE A 6 -3.61 -2.99 13.23
C ILE A 6 -3.90 -3.00 14.73
N LYS A 7 -3.26 -3.91 15.49
CA LYS A 7 -3.44 -4.00 16.94
C LYS A 7 -2.89 -2.79 17.68
N GLU A 8 -1.82 -2.20 17.16
CA GLU A 8 -1.22 -0.96 17.67
C GLU A 8 -2.08 0.26 17.28
N GLN A 9 -2.79 0.19 16.16
CA GLN A 9 -3.60 1.26 15.58
C GLN A 9 -5.11 1.05 15.77
N GLN A 10 -5.60 0.77 17.00
CA GLN A 10 -7.00 0.41 17.35
C GLN A 10 -8.09 1.45 17.02
N SER A 11 -8.02 2.13 15.87
CA SER A 11 -9.10 2.95 15.34
C SER A 11 -10.19 2.06 14.76
N HIS A 12 -11.43 2.34 15.17
CA HIS A 12 -12.64 1.67 14.70
C HIS A 12 -12.96 1.95 13.22
N SER A 13 -12.13 2.76 12.54
CA SER A 13 -12.35 3.17 11.16
C SER A 13 -11.59 2.34 10.13
N ILE A 14 -10.72 1.38 10.46
CA ILE A 14 -9.94 0.64 9.45
C ILE A 14 -10.75 -0.58 8.96
N ILE A 15 -11.00 -0.68 7.66
CA ILE A 15 -11.73 -1.80 7.03
C ILE A 15 -10.84 -2.70 6.16
N GLY A 16 -9.64 -2.25 5.83
CA GLY A 16 -8.69 -2.99 5.00
C GLY A 16 -7.29 -2.43 5.15
N GLY A 17 -6.29 -3.23 4.77
CA GLY A 17 -4.91 -2.82 4.86
C GLY A 17 -3.94 -3.89 4.38
N PHE A 18 -2.75 -3.47 3.98
CA PHE A 18 -1.70 -4.36 3.51
C PHE A 18 -0.32 -3.72 3.61
N ILE A 19 0.72 -4.56 3.53
CA ILE A 19 2.09 -4.09 3.32
C ILE A 19 2.37 -3.95 1.82
N ALA A 20 2.76 -2.76 1.40
CA ALA A 20 3.23 -2.48 0.05
C ALA A 20 4.76 -2.58 0.01
N LYS A 21 5.28 -3.50 -0.81
CA LYS A 21 6.74 -3.66 -0.98
C LYS A 21 7.28 -2.71 -2.03
N SER A 22 8.36 -1.99 -1.72
CA SER A 22 9.02 -1.14 -2.71
C SER A 22 9.52 -1.99 -3.88
N ALA A 23 9.20 -1.55 -5.10
CA ALA A 23 9.57 -2.21 -6.35
C ALA A 23 10.35 -1.24 -7.26
N ASP A 24 11.16 -0.36 -6.68
CA ASP A 24 12.02 0.54 -7.43
C ASP A 24 13.17 -0.26 -8.09
N PRO A 25 13.23 -0.30 -9.44
CA PRO A 25 14.21 -1.13 -10.14
C PRO A 25 15.64 -0.61 -10.00
N ILE A 26 15.83 0.70 -9.79
CA ILE A 26 17.15 1.29 -9.60
C ILE A 26 17.65 0.87 -8.21
N LEU A 27 16.85 1.08 -7.16
CA LEU A 27 17.19 0.65 -5.79
C LEU A 27 17.40 -0.86 -5.70
N ALA A 28 16.56 -1.65 -6.37
CA ALA A 28 16.72 -3.10 -6.45
C ALA A 28 18.06 -3.53 -7.07
N HIS A 29 18.62 -2.71 -7.96
CA HIS A 29 19.90 -2.99 -8.60
C HIS A 29 21.09 -2.46 -7.77
N VAL A 30 21.00 -1.24 -7.25
CA VAL A 30 22.14 -0.57 -6.57
C VAL A 30 22.28 -0.99 -5.12
N ASN A 31 21.17 -1.17 -4.39
CA ASN A 31 21.20 -1.58 -2.98
C ASN A 31 19.86 -2.22 -2.54
N PRO A 32 19.66 -3.52 -2.83
CA PRO A 32 18.39 -4.21 -2.57
C PRO A 32 17.93 -4.16 -1.11
N SER A 33 18.85 -4.09 -0.13
CA SER A 33 18.48 -4.05 1.29
C SER A 33 17.72 -2.77 1.66
N ARG A 34 17.92 -1.69 0.91
CA ARG A 34 17.23 -0.41 1.14
C ARG A 34 15.82 -0.36 0.58
N LEU A 35 15.39 -1.35 -0.21
CA LEU A 35 14.00 -1.44 -0.64
C LEU A 35 13.05 -1.55 0.55
N GLN A 36 13.45 -2.31 1.58
CA GLN A 36 12.63 -2.49 2.79
C GLN A 36 12.47 -1.20 3.59
N GLU A 37 13.42 -0.26 3.49
CA GLU A 37 13.31 1.08 4.10
C GLU A 37 12.20 1.91 3.46
N LYS A 38 11.73 1.51 2.27
CA LYS A 38 10.68 2.16 1.48
C LYS A 38 9.38 1.37 1.45
N ASP A 39 9.30 0.26 2.16
CA ASP A 39 8.04 -0.47 2.30
C ASP A 39 7.01 0.39 3.04
N LEU A 40 5.75 0.28 2.63
CA LEU A 40 4.65 1.06 3.20
C LEU A 40 3.66 0.15 3.89
N VAL A 41 3.05 0.68 4.96
CA VAL A 41 1.75 0.23 5.43
C VAL A 41 0.71 1.06 4.69
N VAL A 42 -0.24 0.41 4.03
CA VAL A 42 -1.38 1.06 3.38
C VAL A 42 -2.63 0.61 4.10
N LEU A 43 -3.46 1.55 4.55
CA LEU A 43 -4.73 1.28 5.21
C LEU A 43 -5.87 1.94 4.44
N ILE A 44 -7.02 1.27 4.45
CA ILE A 44 -8.28 1.76 3.89
C ILE A 44 -9.25 1.94 5.04
N GLN A 45 -9.77 3.16 5.19
CA GLN A 45 -10.71 3.50 6.24
C GLN A 45 -12.17 3.24 5.78
N ALA A 46 -13.12 3.26 6.72
CA ALA A 46 -14.53 2.93 6.50
C ALA A 46 -15.23 3.89 5.53
N ASP A 47 -14.77 5.14 5.47
CA ASP A 47 -15.17 6.15 4.47
C ASP A 47 -14.44 5.97 3.12
N GLN A 48 -13.68 4.89 2.98
CA GLN A 48 -12.82 4.56 1.85
C GLN A 48 -11.68 5.54 1.60
N SER A 49 -11.34 6.40 2.54
CA SER A 49 -10.08 7.16 2.48
C SER A 49 -8.88 6.21 2.63
N ILE A 50 -7.76 6.60 2.03
CA ILE A 50 -6.53 5.81 1.99
C ILE A 50 -5.48 6.59 2.78
N ILE A 51 -4.85 5.93 3.73
CA ILE A 51 -3.73 6.49 4.50
C ILE A 51 -2.53 5.57 4.39
N VAL A 52 -1.34 6.16 4.41
CA VAL A 52 -0.08 5.42 4.30
C VAL A 52 0.94 5.91 5.33
N SER A 53 1.87 5.02 5.66
CA SER A 53 3.07 5.35 6.43
C SER A 53 4.18 4.37 6.06
N PHE A 54 5.43 4.71 6.32
CA PHE A 54 6.55 3.76 6.14
C PHE A 54 6.51 2.68 7.22
N THR A 55 6.84 1.43 6.86
CA THR A 55 6.86 0.31 7.83
C THR A 55 7.92 0.46 8.90
N ASN A 56 8.92 1.31 8.69
CA ASN A 56 10.03 1.56 9.61
C ASN A 56 9.87 2.87 10.40
N SER A 57 8.72 3.57 10.28
CA SER A 57 8.49 4.78 11.07
C SER A 57 8.48 4.43 12.56
N GLN A 58 9.29 5.14 13.35
CA GLN A 58 9.37 4.95 14.81
C GLN A 58 8.11 5.47 15.51
N ASP A 59 7.50 6.54 14.96
CA ASP A 59 6.20 7.02 15.35
C ASP A 59 5.16 6.56 14.32
N GLN A 60 4.41 5.53 14.68
CA GLN A 60 3.33 5.01 13.84
C GLN A 60 2.08 5.91 13.86
N SER A 61 2.22 7.20 14.19
CA SER A 61 1.19 8.22 14.11
C SER A 61 1.25 9.03 12.82
N ASP A 62 2.36 8.96 12.08
CA ASP A 62 2.60 9.74 10.87
C ASP A 62 1.91 9.08 9.67
N TRP A 63 0.59 9.19 9.67
CA TRP A 63 -0.27 8.74 8.58
C TRP A 63 -0.49 9.88 7.61
N THR A 64 -0.09 9.66 6.36
CA THR A 64 -0.33 10.61 5.28
C THR A 64 -1.53 10.16 4.46
N PRO A 65 -2.56 11.00 4.29
CA PRO A 65 -3.67 10.70 3.40
C PRO A 65 -3.20 10.69 1.94
N LEU A 66 -3.58 9.67 1.18
CA LEU A 66 -3.38 9.59 -0.25
C LEU A 66 -4.70 9.74 -1.00
N SER A 67 -4.69 10.64 -1.98
CA SER A 67 -5.79 10.77 -2.92
C SER A 67 -5.69 9.69 -4.00
N ARG A 68 -6.83 9.14 -4.45
CA ARG A 68 -6.84 8.09 -5.49
C ARG A 68 -6.20 8.53 -6.80
N GLU A 69 -6.26 9.82 -7.12
CA GLU A 69 -5.65 10.40 -8.31
C GLU A 69 -4.11 10.32 -8.29
N GLN A 70 -3.52 10.18 -7.10
CA GLN A 70 -2.09 9.98 -6.91
C GLN A 70 -1.68 8.51 -7.02
N ILE A 71 -2.64 7.59 -7.09
CA ILE A 71 -2.44 6.14 -7.14
C ILE A 71 -2.82 5.63 -8.52
N HIS A 72 -1.88 4.97 -9.19
CA HIS A 72 -2.12 4.42 -10.52
C HIS A 72 -1.79 2.94 -10.56
N ARG A 73 -2.62 2.18 -11.26
CA ARG A 73 -2.30 0.79 -11.56
C ARG A 73 -1.02 0.71 -12.38
N SER A 74 -0.12 -0.18 -11.98
CA SER A 74 1.06 -0.54 -12.75
C SER A 74 0.96 -2.01 -13.17
N LYS A 75 1.57 -2.35 -14.30
CA LYS A 75 1.56 -3.72 -14.84
C LYS A 75 2.98 -4.11 -15.20
N SER A 76 3.36 -5.33 -14.84
CA SER A 76 4.62 -5.93 -15.29
C SER A 76 4.35 -6.89 -16.43
N ILE A 77 5.11 -6.75 -17.53
CA ILE A 77 5.10 -7.70 -18.65
C ILE A 77 5.70 -9.04 -18.20
N LEU A 78 6.73 -8.99 -17.35
CA LEU A 78 7.46 -10.15 -16.87
C LEU A 78 6.74 -10.89 -15.74
N ALA A 79 5.90 -10.18 -14.98
CA ALA A 79 5.14 -10.72 -13.85
C ALA A 79 3.65 -10.32 -13.95
N PRO A 80 2.89 -10.88 -14.91
CA PRO A 80 1.52 -10.43 -15.22
C PRO A 80 0.49 -10.77 -14.14
N LYS A 81 0.80 -11.73 -13.25
CA LYS A 81 -0.06 -12.14 -12.13
C LYS A 81 0.20 -11.33 -10.85
N THR A 82 1.12 -10.37 -10.93
CA THR A 82 1.58 -9.62 -9.78
C THR A 82 0.95 -8.23 -9.78
N TYR A 83 0.43 -7.80 -8.62
CA TYR A 83 -0.37 -6.59 -8.50
C TYR A 83 0.48 -5.40 -8.07
N TYR A 84 0.87 -4.59 -9.06
CA TYR A 84 1.64 -3.38 -8.83
C TYR A 84 0.77 -2.13 -8.91
N PHE A 85 1.19 -1.11 -8.17
CA PHE A 85 0.67 0.24 -8.26
C PHE A 85 1.80 1.26 -8.13
N LYS A 86 1.53 2.49 -8.55
CA LYS A 86 2.45 3.61 -8.49
C LYS A 86 1.82 4.71 -7.67
N ILE A 87 2.58 5.28 -6.73
CA ILE A 87 2.21 6.48 -6.00
C ILE A 87 2.98 7.67 -6.61
N LYS A 88 2.29 8.82 -6.75
CA LYS A 88 2.85 10.11 -7.19
C LYS A 88 2.64 11.18 -6.11
N HIS A 89 3.05 10.89 -4.88
CA HIS A 89 2.91 11.80 -3.75
C HIS A 89 4.21 11.87 -2.97
N GLU A 90 4.89 13.02 -3.09
CA GLU A 90 6.05 13.43 -2.28
C GLU A 90 7.05 12.29 -1.98
N GLU A 91 7.30 12.02 -0.70
CA GLU A 91 8.25 11.02 -0.21
C GLU A 91 7.80 9.57 -0.42
N TYR A 92 6.50 9.35 -0.64
CA TYR A 92 5.89 8.06 -0.97
C TYR A 92 5.90 7.77 -2.48
N ALA A 93 6.46 8.64 -3.30
CA ALA A 93 6.52 8.43 -4.74
C ALA A 93 7.36 7.19 -5.09
N GLY A 94 6.78 6.26 -5.84
CA GLY A 94 7.45 5.00 -6.16
C GLY A 94 6.54 3.97 -6.83
N ASN A 95 7.13 2.87 -7.28
CA ASN A 95 6.40 1.68 -7.69
C ASN A 95 6.36 0.69 -6.52
N TYR A 96 5.21 0.08 -6.31
CA TYR A 96 4.94 -0.79 -5.18
C TYR A 96 4.23 -2.05 -5.62
N LEU A 97 4.55 -3.13 -4.92
CA LEU A 97 3.88 -4.42 -4.99
C LEU A 97 2.93 -4.55 -3.80
N ILE A 98 1.68 -4.91 -4.04
CA ILE A 98 0.78 -5.37 -2.97
C ILE A 98 1.29 -6.75 -2.50
N SER A 99 1.71 -6.85 -1.25
CA SER A 99 2.18 -8.12 -0.67
C SER A 99 1.02 -8.99 -0.18
N PRO A 100 1.22 -10.30 0.04
CA PRO A 100 0.19 -11.18 0.61
C PRO A 100 -0.05 -10.95 2.11
N ASP A 101 0.70 -10.05 2.78
CA ASP A 101 0.43 -9.65 4.17
C ASP A 101 -0.72 -8.63 4.20
N LEU A 102 -1.93 -9.16 4.03
CA LEU A 102 -3.20 -8.44 3.88
C LEU A 102 -4.07 -8.58 5.14
N ILE A 103 -4.97 -7.61 5.35
CA ILE A 103 -6.20 -7.83 6.11
C ILE A 103 -7.17 -8.57 5.20
N VAL A 104 -7.51 -9.80 5.57
CA VAL A 104 -8.47 -10.61 4.82
C VAL A 104 -9.85 -10.53 5.47
N ASN A 105 -10.86 -10.16 4.70
CA ASN A 105 -12.26 -10.13 5.10
C ASN A 105 -13.20 -10.33 3.90
N ASP A 106 -14.51 -10.17 4.10
CA ASP A 106 -15.51 -10.40 3.04
C ASP A 106 -15.35 -9.47 1.83
N GLN A 107 -14.83 -8.26 2.03
CA GLN A 107 -14.60 -7.27 0.98
C GLN A 107 -13.21 -7.41 0.34
N PHE A 108 -12.19 -7.72 1.14
CA PHE A 108 -10.80 -7.80 0.72
C PHE A 108 -10.27 -9.23 0.89
N LYS A 109 -10.30 -10.03 -0.18
CA LYS A 109 -9.89 -11.44 -0.15
C LYS A 109 -8.52 -11.67 -0.76
N SER A 110 -8.06 -10.73 -1.58
CA SER A 110 -6.83 -10.84 -2.36
C SER A 110 -6.23 -9.49 -2.69
N GLU A 111 -4.97 -9.50 -3.15
CA GLU A 111 -4.26 -8.33 -3.63
C GLU A 111 -4.99 -7.64 -4.79
N LYS A 112 -5.74 -8.42 -5.58
CA LYS A 112 -6.57 -7.90 -6.67
C LYS A 112 -7.66 -6.97 -6.14
N ASP A 113 -8.35 -7.37 -5.07
CA ASP A 113 -9.46 -6.59 -4.50
C ASP A 113 -8.94 -5.25 -3.96
N TYR A 114 -7.77 -5.26 -3.32
CA TYR A 114 -7.08 -4.04 -2.90
C TYR A 114 -6.72 -3.15 -4.10
N LEU A 115 -6.11 -3.71 -5.15
CA LEU A 115 -5.75 -2.93 -6.33
C LEU A 115 -6.96 -2.28 -7.00
N GLU A 116 -8.09 -3.00 -7.06
CA GLU A 116 -9.35 -2.48 -7.59
C GLU A 116 -9.83 -1.28 -6.76
N VAL A 117 -9.90 -1.38 -5.43
CA VAL A 117 -10.35 -0.27 -4.58
C VAL A 117 -9.42 0.96 -4.65
N LEU A 118 -8.10 0.75 -4.70
CA LEU A 118 -7.12 1.83 -4.79
C LEU A 118 -7.21 2.61 -6.10
N THR A 119 -7.63 1.95 -7.18
CA THR A 119 -7.59 2.51 -8.54
C THR A 119 -8.97 2.72 -9.16
N SER A 120 -10.03 2.43 -8.41
CA SER A 120 -11.40 2.74 -8.80
C SER A 120 -11.59 4.26 -8.77
N THR A 121 -11.95 4.85 -9.91
CA THR A 121 -12.43 6.22 -9.93
C THR A 121 -13.76 6.28 -9.17
N THR A 122 -13.83 7.13 -8.14
CA THR A 122 -15.11 7.58 -7.59
C THR A 122 -15.87 8.24 -8.73
N ASN A 123 -16.83 7.54 -9.33
CA ASN A 123 -17.80 8.17 -10.22
C ASN A 123 -18.61 9.12 -9.34
N GLY A 124 -18.30 10.42 -9.41
CA GLY A 124 -19.11 11.48 -8.83
C GLY A 124 -20.44 11.64 -9.56
#